data_AF-A0A6P1J5F9-F1
#
_entry.id   AF-A0A6P1J5F9-F1
#
_cell.length_a   1.000
_cell.length_b   1.000
_cell.length_c   1.000
_cell.angle_alpha   90.00
_cell.angle_beta   90.00
_cell.angle_gamma   90.00
#
_symmetry.space_group_name_H-M   'P 1'
#
loop_
_entity.id
_entity.type
_entity.pdbx_description
1 polymer ?
#
loop_
_entity_poly.entity_id
_entity_poly.type
_entity_poly.pdbx_seq_one_letter_code
_entity_poly.pdbx_strand_id
1 'polypeptide(L)'
;MMPTSPPHHLPRRRLLLALAAGTALTGCASASKTMTKPMTSDLTALPLPPINQDLSAYSLSRPVGPTVADRGSSHYRFERFSLDSADGQRHYRVQLAIPKAPAPRPGYPLLVMLDGNAAFGSLTDEQLTLLATHGQPLAIATLGYETHLGVDVDARSFDYTPAVPGENPTWDDQARNRLGGGADLFLDLLEQKMLPEIRRRVPSDPARTTLWGHSYGGLLGLYTLFTRPQLFPRYAVADPSLWWHDGYILDVEAHAKSLPWGHRTELLVMAGSAGLEVQNETRALRPGLDPALVLAARERRRAVPPDATPRLAERQGARRGLDMIWKPFPGIGHGPMRPTSIPPTLEFAAR
;
A
#
# COMPACT_ATOMS: atom_id res chain seq x y z
N MET A 1 -49.70 23.53 -8.52
CA MET A 1 -49.59 22.06 -8.47
C MET A 1 -48.57 21.64 -9.51
N MET A 2 -47.36 21.28 -9.06
CA MET A 2 -46.30 20.71 -9.91
C MET A 2 -46.50 19.19 -10.01
N PRO A 3 -46.27 18.55 -11.16
CA PRO A 3 -46.25 17.09 -11.22
C PRO A 3 -44.85 16.55 -10.92
N THR A 4 -44.77 15.74 -9.88
CA THR A 4 -43.61 14.95 -9.46
C THR A 4 -43.39 13.77 -10.42
N SER A 5 -42.17 13.63 -10.96
CA SER A 5 -41.73 12.43 -11.68
C SER A 5 -41.21 11.36 -10.69
N PRO A 6 -41.39 10.05 -10.96
CA PRO A 6 -40.91 8.97 -10.09
C PRO A 6 -39.42 8.65 -10.30
N PRO A 7 -38.74 8.01 -9.33
CA PRO A 7 -37.31 7.72 -9.43
C PRO A 7 -37.03 6.53 -10.37
N HIS A 8 -36.04 6.70 -11.25
CA HIS A 8 -35.51 5.65 -12.10
C HIS A 8 -34.70 4.62 -11.30
N HIS A 9 -35.17 3.36 -11.29
CA HIS A 9 -34.37 2.20 -10.88
C HIS A 9 -33.45 1.78 -12.03
N LEU A 10 -32.14 1.83 -11.82
CA LEU A 10 -31.15 1.21 -12.72
C LEU A 10 -31.10 -0.32 -12.50
N PRO A 11 -30.98 -1.13 -13.57
CA PRO A 11 -30.99 -2.59 -13.44
C PRO A 11 -29.62 -3.13 -13.00
N ARG A 12 -29.60 -3.97 -11.96
CA ARG A 12 -28.46 -4.81 -11.57
C ARG A 12 -28.09 -5.76 -12.72
N ARG A 13 -26.91 -5.58 -13.32
CA ARG A 13 -26.34 -6.58 -14.25
C ARG A 13 -25.85 -7.78 -13.45
N ARG A 14 -26.44 -8.95 -13.72
CA ARG A 14 -25.94 -10.26 -13.27
C ARG A 14 -24.74 -10.64 -14.14
N LEU A 15 -23.58 -10.87 -13.51
CA LEU A 15 -22.43 -11.48 -14.18
C LEU A 15 -22.68 -12.99 -14.29
N LEU A 16 -22.81 -13.50 -15.51
CA LEU A 16 -22.89 -14.94 -15.80
C LEU A 16 -21.48 -15.54 -15.77
N LEU A 17 -21.21 -16.41 -14.79
CA LEU A 17 -20.06 -17.32 -14.82
C LEU A 17 -20.38 -18.46 -15.80
N ALA A 18 -19.66 -18.53 -16.92
CA ALA A 18 -19.67 -19.71 -17.77
C ALA A 18 -18.60 -20.70 -17.27
N LEU A 19 -19.04 -21.80 -16.64
CA LEU A 19 -18.22 -22.99 -16.44
C LEU A 19 -18.18 -23.77 -17.75
N ALA A 20 -17.00 -23.89 -18.35
CA ALA A 20 -16.75 -24.87 -19.40
C ALA A 20 -16.26 -26.18 -18.75
N ALA A 21 -17.02 -27.26 -18.96
CA ALA A 21 -16.63 -28.62 -18.66
C ALA A 21 -15.55 -29.10 -19.66
N GLY A 22 -14.48 -29.70 -19.16
CA GLY A 22 -13.43 -30.31 -19.96
C GLY A 22 -12.80 -31.49 -19.21
N THR A 23 -13.26 -32.68 -19.58
CA THR A 23 -12.73 -34.04 -19.39
C THR A 23 -11.33 -34.22 -18.78
N ALA A 24 -11.28 -35.16 -17.83
CA ALA A 24 -10.10 -35.71 -17.20
C ALA A 24 -9.09 -36.34 -18.18
N LEU A 25 -7.81 -36.08 -17.96
CA LEU A 25 -6.71 -36.97 -18.31
C LEU A 25 -5.73 -37.02 -17.13
N THR A 26 -5.59 -38.21 -16.57
CA THR A 26 -4.63 -38.61 -15.54
C THR A 26 -3.20 -38.65 -16.08
N GLY A 27 -2.24 -38.23 -15.26
CA GLY A 27 -0.87 -38.76 -15.29
C GLY A 27 0.23 -37.77 -15.66
N CYS A 28 0.91 -37.24 -14.63
CA CYS A 28 2.36 -37.34 -14.40
C CYS A 28 2.79 -36.20 -13.47
N ALA A 29 3.05 -36.54 -12.21
CA ALA A 29 3.61 -35.64 -11.23
C ALA A 29 5.05 -35.28 -11.61
N SER A 30 5.29 -34.01 -11.95
CA SER A 30 6.63 -33.42 -11.89
C SER A 30 6.64 -32.41 -10.75
N ALA A 31 7.32 -32.78 -9.66
CA ALA A 31 7.52 -31.93 -8.49
C ALA A 31 8.26 -30.65 -8.88
N SER A 32 7.58 -29.51 -8.84
CA SER A 32 8.23 -28.20 -8.89
C SER A 32 8.78 -27.91 -7.50
N LYS A 33 10.10 -27.94 -7.35
CA LYS A 33 10.81 -27.50 -6.15
C LYS A 33 10.65 -25.99 -5.99
N THR A 34 9.67 -25.56 -5.21
CA THR A 34 9.65 -24.22 -4.60
C THR A 34 10.78 -24.16 -3.58
N MET A 35 11.92 -23.58 -3.95
CA MET A 35 12.95 -23.19 -2.98
C MET A 35 12.45 -21.93 -2.25
N THR A 36 11.67 -22.12 -1.20
CA THR A 36 11.45 -21.09 -0.17
C THR A 36 12.72 -21.04 0.69
N LYS A 37 13.59 -20.05 0.42
CA LYS A 37 14.71 -19.77 1.32
C LYS A 37 14.13 -19.11 2.58
N PRO A 38 14.31 -19.68 3.80
CA PRO A 38 13.84 -19.03 5.01
C PRO A 38 14.64 -17.75 5.23
N MET A 39 13.95 -16.62 5.40
CA MET A 39 14.55 -15.41 5.94
C MET A 39 14.77 -15.63 7.44
N THR A 40 16.01 -15.89 7.84
CA THR A 40 16.45 -15.76 9.23
C THR A 40 17.09 -14.39 9.40
N SER A 41 16.37 -13.43 9.98
CA SER A 41 16.97 -12.22 10.53
C SER A 41 16.15 -11.72 11.73
N ASP A 42 16.85 -11.23 12.75
CA ASP A 42 16.34 -10.81 14.07
C ASP A 42 15.36 -9.62 14.05
N LEU A 43 14.98 -9.13 12.86
CA LEU A 43 14.01 -8.04 12.69
C LEU A 43 12.54 -8.49 12.77
N THR A 44 12.27 -9.80 12.83
CA THR A 44 10.91 -10.33 12.65
C THR A 44 10.16 -10.65 13.94
N ALA A 45 10.80 -10.65 15.11
CA ALA A 45 10.18 -11.04 16.37
C ALA A 45 9.59 -9.84 17.12
N LEU A 46 8.60 -9.16 16.53
CA LEU A 46 7.75 -8.27 17.32
C LEU A 46 6.67 -9.12 18.02
N PRO A 47 6.46 -8.98 19.34
CA PRO A 47 5.41 -9.69 20.05
C PRO A 47 4.04 -9.36 19.43
N LEU A 48 3.17 -10.38 19.36
CA LEU A 48 1.80 -10.18 18.90
C LEU A 48 1.14 -9.07 19.75
N PRO A 49 0.49 -8.10 19.11
CA PRO A 49 -0.18 -7.04 19.84
C PRO A 49 -1.29 -7.61 20.74
N PRO A 50 -1.51 -7.02 21.93
CA PRO A 50 -2.53 -7.50 22.85
C PRO A 50 -3.93 -7.46 22.22
N ILE A 51 -4.77 -8.45 22.56
CA ILE A 51 -6.13 -8.63 22.01
C ILE A 51 -7.03 -7.38 22.26
N ASN A 52 -6.73 -6.59 23.29
CA ASN A 52 -7.37 -5.30 23.61
C ASN A 52 -6.47 -4.10 23.28
N GLN A 53 -6.11 -3.93 22.02
CA GLN A 53 -5.42 -2.72 21.58
C GLN A 53 -6.36 -1.51 21.47
N ASP A 54 -5.94 -0.38 22.03
CA ASP A 54 -6.51 0.92 21.68
C ASP A 54 -6.22 1.24 20.21
N LEU A 55 -7.22 1.01 19.36
CA LEU A 55 -7.11 1.28 17.93
C LEU A 55 -7.10 2.77 17.58
N SER A 56 -7.40 3.67 18.54
CA SER A 56 -7.33 5.12 18.32
C SER A 56 -5.91 5.56 17.97
N ALA A 57 -4.90 4.84 18.46
CA ALA A 57 -3.49 5.03 18.11
C ALA A 57 -3.20 4.87 16.62
N TYR A 58 -4.02 4.11 15.88
CA TYR A 58 -3.88 3.89 14.44
C TYR A 58 -4.85 4.75 13.60
N SER A 59 -5.52 5.71 14.22
CA SER A 59 -6.42 6.62 13.50
C SER A 59 -5.65 7.43 12.44
N LEU A 60 -6.20 7.50 11.24
CA LEU A 60 -5.65 8.23 10.10
C LEU A 60 -5.60 9.74 10.37
N SER A 61 -6.63 10.27 11.05
CA SER A 61 -6.80 11.70 11.33
C SER A 61 -6.17 12.13 12.67
N ARG A 62 -5.24 11.34 13.22
CA ARG A 62 -4.52 11.71 14.44
C ARG A 62 -3.29 12.56 14.07
N PRO A 63 -2.98 13.63 14.83
CA PRO A 63 -1.71 14.34 14.68
C PRO A 63 -0.50 13.40 14.82
N VAL A 64 0.51 13.60 13.96
CA VAL A 64 1.80 12.92 14.10
C VAL A 64 2.57 13.58 15.24
N GLY A 65 3.04 12.78 16.19
CA GLY A 65 3.89 13.24 17.29
C GLY A 65 5.35 13.48 16.87
N PRO A 66 6.25 13.78 17.82
CA PRO A 66 7.66 13.95 17.52
C PRO A 66 8.29 12.71 16.87
N THR A 67 8.93 12.93 15.74
CA THR A 67 9.54 11.92 14.86
C THR A 67 11.04 11.78 15.11
N VAL A 68 11.67 10.83 14.43
CA VAL A 68 13.14 10.70 14.45
C VAL A 68 13.85 11.93 13.87
N ALA A 69 13.21 12.70 12.98
CA ALA A 69 13.78 13.96 12.49
C ALA A 69 13.87 15.05 13.57
N ASP A 70 12.91 15.08 14.50
CA ASP A 70 12.88 16.05 15.61
C ASP A 70 13.88 15.70 16.70
N ARG A 71 14.11 14.40 16.90
CA ARG A 71 15.01 13.87 17.95
C ARG A 71 16.47 13.78 17.50
N GLY A 72 16.70 13.66 16.19
CA GLY A 72 18.01 13.42 15.60
C GLY A 72 18.38 11.94 15.54
N SER A 73 19.42 11.63 14.76
CA SER A 73 19.98 10.29 14.61
C SER A 73 21.50 10.36 14.47
N SER A 74 22.21 9.41 15.08
CA SER A 74 23.66 9.27 14.90
C SER A 74 24.03 8.86 13.46
N HIS A 75 23.15 8.12 12.78
CA HIS A 75 23.44 7.49 11.50
C HIS A 75 22.72 8.12 10.31
N TYR A 76 21.66 8.88 10.54
CA TYR A 76 20.85 9.49 9.48
C TYR A 76 20.81 11.02 9.60
N ARG A 77 20.71 11.68 8.46
CA ARG A 77 20.28 13.09 8.36
C ARG A 77 18.90 13.15 7.73
N PHE A 78 18.18 14.22 8.03
CA PHE A 78 16.81 14.40 7.58
C PHE A 78 16.67 15.68 6.76
N GLU A 79 15.94 15.59 5.66
CA GLU A 79 15.60 16.73 4.81
C GLU A 79 14.10 16.70 4.50
N ARG A 80 13.54 17.86 4.14
CA ARG A 80 12.17 17.95 3.66
C ARG A 80 12.06 18.92 2.50
N PHE A 81 11.09 18.69 1.63
CA PHE A 81 10.67 19.65 0.62
C PHE A 81 9.18 19.44 0.31
N SER A 82 8.56 20.44 -0.29
CA SER A 82 7.14 20.44 -0.61
C SER A 82 6.93 20.53 -2.12
N LEU A 83 5.82 19.97 -2.60
CA LEU A 83 5.36 20.16 -3.97
C LEU A 83 3.85 20.34 -3.95
N ASP A 84 3.32 20.93 -5.01
CA ASP A 84 1.88 21.02 -5.22
C ASP A 84 1.45 20.12 -6.38
N SER A 85 0.21 19.66 -6.31
CA SER A 85 -0.48 19.04 -7.44
C SER A 85 -0.67 20.05 -8.58
N ALA A 86 -0.80 19.55 -9.81
CA ALA A 86 -0.96 20.40 -10.99
C ALA A 86 -2.22 21.28 -10.94
N ASP A 87 -3.27 20.84 -10.24
CA ASP A 87 -4.52 21.60 -10.03
C ASP A 87 -4.45 22.54 -8.80
N GLY A 88 -3.35 22.51 -8.04
CA GLY A 88 -3.14 23.32 -6.84
C GLY A 88 -3.99 22.94 -5.62
N GLN A 89 -4.72 21.82 -5.65
CA GLN A 89 -5.65 21.45 -4.56
C GLN A 89 -5.00 20.61 -3.46
N ARG A 90 -3.93 19.90 -3.79
CA ARG A 90 -3.19 19.00 -2.90
C ARG A 90 -1.76 19.50 -2.73
N HIS A 91 -1.35 19.61 -1.47
CA HIS A 91 -0.03 20.08 -1.05
C HIS A 91 0.73 18.93 -0.40
N TYR A 92 1.85 18.55 -1.00
CA TYR A 92 2.64 17.38 -0.62
C TYR A 92 3.82 17.78 0.24
N ARG A 93 4.10 16.95 1.25
CA ARG A 93 5.33 17.00 2.03
C ARG A 93 6.15 15.75 1.76
N VAL A 94 7.34 15.91 1.19
CA VAL A 94 8.30 14.82 1.05
C VAL A 94 9.34 14.92 2.17
N GLN A 95 9.50 13.85 2.94
CA GLN A 95 10.51 13.76 3.99
C GLN A 95 11.55 12.70 3.62
N LEU A 96 12.82 13.02 3.81
CA LEU A 96 13.94 12.17 3.48
C LEU A 96 14.67 11.76 4.75
N ALA A 97 14.94 10.47 4.92
CA ALA A 97 15.93 9.95 5.86
C ALA A 97 17.10 9.40 5.04
N ILE A 98 18.27 10.05 5.15
CA ILE A 98 19.43 9.77 4.32
C ILE A 98 20.57 9.27 5.20
N PRO A 99 21.18 8.10 4.92
CA PRO A 99 22.35 7.64 5.62
C PRO A 99 23.49 8.69 5.59
N LYS A 100 24.19 8.83 6.72
CA LYS A 100 25.42 9.65 6.82
C LYS A 100 26.66 8.92 6.31
N ALA A 101 26.65 7.59 6.35
CA ALA A 101 27.66 6.77 5.68
C ALA A 101 27.69 7.09 4.17
N PRO A 102 28.80 6.92 3.45
CA PRO A 102 28.84 7.16 2.01
C PRO A 102 27.88 6.25 1.23
N ALA A 103 27.35 6.75 0.11
CA ALA A 103 26.53 5.94 -0.79
C ALA A 103 27.37 4.84 -1.44
N PRO A 104 26.89 3.58 -1.47
CA PRO A 104 27.54 2.56 -2.27
C PRO A 104 27.43 2.92 -3.75
N ARG A 105 28.30 2.36 -4.59
CA ARG A 105 28.10 2.42 -6.05
C ARG A 105 27.07 1.35 -6.45
N PRO A 106 26.04 1.66 -7.27
CA PRO A 106 25.81 2.93 -7.98
C PRO A 106 25.03 4.00 -7.20
N GLY A 107 24.41 3.66 -6.07
CA GLY A 107 23.73 4.57 -5.15
C GLY A 107 23.08 3.80 -4.00
N TYR A 108 22.46 4.49 -3.04
CA TYR A 108 21.66 3.81 -2.02
C TYR A 108 20.48 3.07 -2.65
N PRO A 109 20.08 1.91 -2.10
CA PRO A 109 18.69 1.49 -2.16
C PRO A 109 17.79 2.62 -1.70
N LEU A 110 16.64 2.77 -2.35
CA LEU A 110 15.66 3.80 -2.01
C LEU A 110 14.32 3.14 -1.68
N LEU A 111 13.80 3.41 -0.49
CA LEU A 111 12.44 3.07 -0.11
C LEU A 111 11.56 4.33 -0.22
N VAL A 112 10.58 4.29 -1.11
CA VAL A 112 9.54 5.32 -1.25
C VAL A 112 8.28 4.85 -0.54
N MET A 113 7.82 5.57 0.47
CA MET A 113 6.68 5.19 1.31
C MET A 113 5.51 6.16 1.12
N LEU A 114 4.34 5.63 0.79
CA LEU A 114 3.07 6.38 0.76
C LEU A 114 2.56 6.67 2.18
N ASP A 115 1.49 7.47 2.31
CA ASP A 115 0.96 7.92 3.60
C ASP A 115 2.06 8.50 4.50
N GLY A 116 2.89 9.38 3.90
CA GLY A 116 4.24 9.66 4.36
C GLY A 116 4.36 10.26 5.75
N ASN A 117 3.37 11.03 6.22
CA ASN A 117 3.37 11.58 7.59
C ASN A 117 3.29 10.44 8.61
N ALA A 118 2.33 9.51 8.45
CA ALA A 118 2.16 8.36 9.33
C ALA A 118 3.30 7.33 9.19
N ALA A 119 3.78 7.09 7.96
CA ALA A 119 4.91 6.20 7.70
C ALA A 119 6.16 6.71 8.41
N PHE A 120 6.49 8.00 8.25
CA PHE A 120 7.66 8.61 8.88
C PHE A 120 7.54 8.65 10.41
N GLY A 121 6.34 8.94 10.93
CA GLY A 121 6.07 8.89 12.37
C GLY A 121 6.20 7.49 12.99
N SER A 122 6.25 6.44 12.18
CA SER A 122 6.45 5.06 12.63
C SER A 122 7.92 4.59 12.52
N LEU A 123 8.82 5.40 11.93
CA LEU A 123 10.24 5.12 11.88
C LEU A 123 10.90 5.45 13.21
N THR A 124 11.69 4.51 13.74
CA THR A 124 12.46 4.70 14.98
C THR A 124 13.95 4.84 14.71
N ASP A 125 14.67 5.55 15.59
CA ASP A 125 16.13 5.63 15.48
C ASP A 125 16.80 4.25 15.66
N GLU A 126 16.18 3.34 16.40
CA GLU A 126 16.64 1.95 16.54
C GLU A 126 16.61 1.21 15.19
N GLN A 127 15.51 1.31 14.44
CA GLN A 127 15.39 0.73 13.09
C GLN A 127 16.44 1.31 12.14
N LEU A 128 16.63 2.64 12.18
CA LEU A 128 17.63 3.32 11.35
C LEU A 128 19.06 2.94 11.73
N THR A 129 19.35 2.86 13.04
CA THR A 129 20.64 2.44 13.57
C THR A 129 20.96 1.02 13.12
N LEU A 130 20.00 0.10 13.21
CA LEU A 130 20.19 -1.28 12.79
C LEU A 130 20.52 -1.41 11.30
N LEU A 131 19.83 -0.66 10.44
CA LEU A 131 20.14 -0.60 9.00
C LEU A 131 21.58 -0.12 8.76
N ALA A 132 22.00 0.91 9.49
CA ALA A 132 23.33 1.47 9.36
C ALA A 132 24.44 0.54 9.88
N THR A 133 24.25 -0.11 11.03
CA THR A 133 25.27 -0.95 11.67
C THR A 133 25.41 -2.32 11.02
N HIS A 134 24.37 -2.82 10.36
CA HIS A 134 24.44 -4.06 9.56
C HIS A 134 25.01 -3.86 8.14
N GLY A 135 25.53 -2.67 7.82
CA GLY A 135 26.11 -2.38 6.51
C GLY A 135 25.08 -2.37 5.38
N GLN A 136 23.81 -2.11 5.70
CA GLN A 136 22.69 -2.05 4.77
C GLN A 136 22.13 -0.62 4.68
N PRO A 137 22.91 0.37 4.20
CA PRO A 137 22.47 1.76 4.16
C PRO A 137 21.27 1.88 3.20
N LEU A 138 20.11 2.28 3.73
CA LEU A 138 18.87 2.44 2.98
C LEU A 138 18.44 3.91 3.06
N ALA A 139 18.32 4.59 1.91
CA ALA A 139 17.67 5.89 1.90
C ALA A 139 16.15 5.71 1.90
N ILE A 140 15.43 6.54 2.66
CA ILE A 140 13.98 6.49 2.77
C ILE A 140 13.41 7.84 2.36
N ALA A 141 12.43 7.83 1.47
CA ALA A 141 11.62 8.99 1.11
C ALA A 141 10.15 8.68 1.46
N THR A 142 9.51 9.52 2.26
CA THR A 142 8.09 9.37 2.58
C THR A 142 7.28 10.48 1.89
N LEU A 143 6.18 10.09 1.25
CA LEU A 143 5.32 10.94 0.44
C LEU A 143 4.04 11.25 1.21
N GLY A 144 4.04 12.40 1.85
CA GLY A 144 2.99 12.88 2.74
C GLY A 144 2.26 14.11 2.22
N TYR A 145 1.48 14.73 3.09
CA TYR A 145 0.71 15.93 2.82
C TYR A 145 1.09 17.04 3.80
N GLU A 146 0.95 18.31 3.39
CA GLU A 146 1.18 19.47 4.25
C GLU A 146 0.08 19.64 5.30
N THR A 147 0.09 18.73 6.27
CA THR A 147 -0.82 18.69 7.42
C THR A 147 -0.06 18.20 8.65
N HIS A 148 -0.61 18.46 9.84
CA HIS A 148 -0.11 17.90 11.09
C HIS A 148 -0.64 16.48 11.34
N LEU A 149 -1.62 16.03 10.56
CA LEU A 149 -2.24 14.70 10.66
C LEU A 149 -1.36 13.60 10.05
N GLY A 150 -1.63 12.36 10.46
CA GLY A 150 -0.98 11.16 9.90
C GLY A 150 -1.28 10.96 8.41
N VAL A 151 -2.45 11.38 7.94
CA VAL A 151 -2.79 11.48 6.52
C VAL A 151 -3.79 12.62 6.30
N ASP A 152 -3.86 13.11 5.07
CA ASP A 152 -5.02 13.83 4.55
C ASP A 152 -5.98 12.81 3.92
N VAL A 153 -7.17 12.62 4.52
CA VAL A 153 -8.10 11.56 4.12
C VAL A 153 -8.72 11.83 2.76
N ASP A 154 -8.98 13.08 2.41
CA ASP A 154 -9.61 13.43 1.15
C ASP A 154 -8.58 13.39 0.02
N ALA A 155 -7.40 13.98 0.24
CA ALA A 155 -6.33 13.98 -0.75
C ALA A 155 -5.83 12.55 -1.06
N ARG A 156 -5.62 11.70 -0.04
CA ARG A 156 -5.19 10.31 -0.29
C ARG A 156 -6.27 9.45 -0.96
N SER A 157 -7.55 9.74 -0.71
CA SER A 157 -8.64 8.98 -1.34
C SER A 157 -8.66 9.28 -2.83
N PHE A 158 -8.44 10.54 -3.20
CA PHE A 158 -8.25 10.91 -4.59
C PHE A 158 -6.96 10.32 -5.17
N ASP A 159 -5.79 10.62 -4.57
CA ASP A 159 -4.48 10.27 -5.13
C ASP A 159 -4.22 8.77 -5.23
N TYR A 160 -4.80 7.94 -4.35
CA TYR A 160 -4.44 6.52 -4.24
C TYR A 160 -5.47 5.58 -4.86
N THR A 161 -6.56 6.10 -5.43
CA THR A 161 -7.61 5.28 -6.03
C THR A 161 -7.69 5.47 -7.55
N PRO A 162 -7.78 4.36 -8.33
CA PRO A 162 -7.91 4.42 -9.78
C PRO A 162 -9.18 5.11 -10.26
N ALA A 163 -9.16 5.75 -11.42
CA ALA A 163 -10.38 6.17 -12.08
C ALA A 163 -11.17 4.93 -12.56
N VAL A 164 -12.49 4.95 -12.35
CA VAL A 164 -13.40 3.87 -12.74
C VAL A 164 -14.06 4.21 -14.08
N PRO A 165 -13.86 3.40 -15.14
CA PRO A 165 -14.43 3.66 -16.46
C PRO A 165 -15.96 3.78 -16.41
N GLY A 166 -16.47 4.84 -17.03
CA GLY A 166 -17.91 5.13 -17.06
C GLY A 166 -18.42 5.91 -15.85
N GLU A 167 -17.56 6.26 -14.89
CA GLU A 167 -17.90 7.08 -13.74
C GLU A 167 -17.22 8.45 -13.82
N ASN A 168 -17.98 9.54 -13.76
CA ASN A 168 -17.44 10.90 -13.80
C ASN A 168 -18.26 11.85 -12.89
N PRO A 169 -17.74 12.25 -11.72
CA PRO A 169 -16.43 11.86 -11.15
C PRO A 169 -16.47 10.45 -10.54
N THR A 170 -15.31 9.80 -10.38
CA THR A 170 -15.18 8.60 -9.55
C THR A 170 -15.31 8.96 -8.07
N TRP A 171 -16.18 8.26 -7.34
CA TRP A 171 -16.42 8.48 -5.92
C TRP A 171 -15.73 7.44 -5.05
N ASP A 172 -14.93 7.88 -4.08
CA ASP A 172 -14.50 7.00 -2.99
C ASP A 172 -15.62 6.83 -1.95
N ASP A 173 -16.31 7.93 -1.65
CA ASP A 173 -17.42 7.96 -0.69
C ASP A 173 -18.39 9.09 -1.02
N GLN A 174 -19.37 8.82 -1.87
CA GLN A 174 -20.35 9.80 -2.33
C GLN A 174 -21.13 10.43 -1.16
N ALA A 175 -21.46 9.65 -0.12
CA ALA A 175 -22.19 10.15 1.05
C ALA A 175 -21.40 11.19 1.85
N ARG A 176 -20.06 11.16 1.76
CA ARG A 176 -19.16 12.14 2.39
C ARG A 176 -18.60 13.16 1.41
N ASN A 177 -19.09 13.18 0.18
CA ASN A 177 -18.56 14.01 -0.91
C ASN A 177 -17.04 13.83 -1.11
N ARG A 178 -16.53 12.59 -0.94
CA ARG A 178 -15.10 12.28 -1.08
C ARG A 178 -14.82 11.66 -2.44
N LEU A 179 -13.98 12.35 -3.22
CA LEU A 179 -13.58 11.94 -4.55
C LEU A 179 -12.52 10.83 -4.51
N GLY A 180 -12.58 9.97 -5.53
CA GLY A 180 -11.52 9.05 -5.91
C GLY A 180 -11.02 9.36 -7.32
N GLY A 181 -10.24 8.45 -7.90
CA GLY A 181 -9.93 8.47 -9.33
C GLY A 181 -8.67 9.22 -9.74
N GLY A 182 -7.89 9.73 -8.78
CA GLY A 182 -6.70 10.53 -9.03
C GLY A 182 -5.40 9.74 -9.21
N ALA A 183 -5.42 8.40 -9.16
CA ALA A 183 -4.20 7.59 -9.17
C ALA A 183 -3.23 7.91 -10.32
N ASP A 184 -3.72 8.05 -11.55
CA ASP A 184 -2.85 8.35 -12.69
C ASP A 184 -2.24 9.76 -12.60
N LEU A 185 -2.98 10.75 -12.10
CA LEU A 185 -2.48 12.10 -11.88
C LEU A 185 -1.39 12.13 -10.80
N PHE A 186 -1.59 11.38 -9.71
CA PHE A 186 -0.59 11.23 -8.67
C PHE A 186 0.66 10.50 -9.17
N LEU A 187 0.49 9.44 -9.96
CA LEU A 187 1.62 8.69 -10.55
C LEU A 187 2.40 9.52 -11.58
N ASP A 188 1.72 10.37 -12.37
CA ASP A 188 2.38 11.33 -13.25
C ASP A 188 3.24 12.32 -12.46
N LEU A 189 2.69 12.88 -11.37
CA LEU A 189 3.43 13.78 -10.49
C LEU A 189 4.61 13.08 -9.80
N LEU A 190 4.40 11.84 -9.37
CA LEU A 190 5.43 11.01 -8.75
C LEU A 190 6.60 10.75 -9.72
N GLU A 191 6.29 10.32 -10.94
CA GLU A 191 7.25 10.03 -11.99
C GLU A 191 8.01 11.27 -12.47
N GLN A 192 7.28 12.36 -12.73
CA GLN A 192 7.81 13.52 -13.44
C GLN A 192 8.41 14.58 -12.53
N LYS A 193 8.03 14.62 -11.24
CA LYS A 193 8.45 15.67 -10.30
C LYS A 193 9.06 15.11 -9.01
N MET A 194 8.35 14.23 -8.30
CA MET A 194 8.80 13.78 -6.98
C MET A 194 10.05 12.90 -7.05
N LEU A 195 10.04 11.83 -7.87
CA LEU A 195 11.20 10.94 -8.02
C LEU A 195 12.45 11.67 -8.54
N PRO A 196 12.37 12.56 -9.55
CA PRO A 196 13.51 13.38 -9.96
C PRO A 196 14.08 14.26 -8.83
N GLU A 197 13.23 14.93 -8.05
CA GLU A 197 13.69 15.78 -6.95
C GLU A 197 14.28 14.96 -5.78
N ILE A 198 13.71 13.79 -5.49
CA ILE A 198 14.30 12.83 -4.54
C ILE A 198 15.69 12.41 -5.00
N ARG A 199 15.85 12.01 -6.27
CA ARG A 199 17.13 11.56 -6.84
C ARG A 199 18.18 12.66 -6.89
N ARG A 200 17.77 13.93 -7.01
CA ARG A 200 18.67 15.08 -6.92
C ARG A 200 19.26 15.26 -5.52
N ARG A 201 18.50 14.93 -4.48
CA ARG A 201 18.90 15.06 -3.06
C ARG A 201 19.55 13.79 -2.50
N VAL A 202 19.18 12.65 -3.06
CA VAL A 202 19.57 11.31 -2.59
C VAL A 202 20.25 10.55 -3.74
N PRO A 203 21.58 10.34 -3.66
CA PRO A 203 22.30 9.45 -4.59
C PRO A 203 21.77 8.02 -4.44
N SER A 204 20.81 7.65 -5.28
CA SER A 204 20.04 6.42 -5.17
C SER A 204 20.17 5.60 -6.45
N ASP A 205 20.12 4.28 -6.29
CA ASP A 205 20.12 3.32 -7.37
C ASP A 205 18.67 3.09 -7.86
N PRO A 206 18.32 3.49 -9.10
CA PRO A 206 17.00 3.26 -9.66
C PRO A 206 16.61 1.77 -9.71
N ALA A 207 17.58 0.87 -9.88
CA ALA A 207 17.35 -0.58 -9.91
C ALA A 207 17.03 -1.17 -8.53
N ARG A 208 17.29 -0.40 -7.46
CA ARG A 208 16.99 -0.75 -6.06
C ARG A 208 16.03 0.26 -5.45
N THR A 209 15.04 0.71 -6.20
CA THR A 209 13.96 1.55 -5.68
C THR A 209 12.73 0.69 -5.35
N THR A 210 12.20 0.82 -4.13
CA THR A 210 11.02 0.08 -3.64
C THR A 210 9.87 1.05 -3.36
N LEU A 211 8.68 0.78 -3.87
CA LEU A 211 7.45 1.47 -3.47
C LEU A 211 6.75 0.69 -2.36
N TRP A 212 6.46 1.34 -1.24
CA TRP A 212 5.66 0.78 -0.16
C TRP A 212 4.35 1.54 0.05
N GLY A 213 3.30 0.80 0.38
CA GLY A 213 2.03 1.40 0.81
C GLY A 213 1.16 0.45 1.62
N HIS A 214 0.37 1.04 2.51
CA HIS A 214 -0.61 0.35 3.34
C HIS A 214 -2.04 0.71 2.92
N SER A 215 -3.00 -0.23 2.97
CA SER A 215 -4.41 0.04 2.68
C SER A 215 -4.59 0.64 1.27
N TYR A 216 -5.06 1.89 1.13
CA TYR A 216 -5.09 2.57 -0.19
C TYR A 216 -3.69 2.80 -0.77
N GLY A 217 -2.66 3.00 0.05
CA GLY A 217 -1.29 3.01 -0.47
C GLY A 217 -0.91 1.65 -1.06
N GLY A 218 -1.38 0.55 -0.47
CA GLY A 218 -1.20 -0.80 -1.04
C GLY A 218 -1.99 -1.00 -2.34
N LEU A 219 -3.20 -0.44 -2.41
CA LEU A 219 -4.00 -0.38 -3.65
C LEU A 219 -3.26 0.38 -4.75
N LEU A 220 -2.73 1.57 -4.47
CA LEU A 220 -1.92 2.33 -5.42
C LEU A 220 -0.64 1.57 -5.81
N GLY A 221 0.03 0.90 -4.86
CA GLY A 221 1.20 0.07 -5.14
C GLY A 221 0.91 -1.04 -6.14
N LEU A 222 -0.20 -1.77 -5.96
CA LEU A 222 -0.66 -2.77 -6.91
C LEU A 222 -1.08 -2.14 -8.25
N TYR A 223 -1.82 -1.04 -8.22
CA TYR A 223 -2.21 -0.31 -9.43
C TYR A 223 -0.98 0.07 -10.26
N THR A 224 0.04 0.61 -9.60
CA THR A 224 1.33 0.96 -10.22
C THR A 224 2.00 -0.26 -10.85
N LEU A 225 2.06 -1.39 -10.15
CA LEU A 225 2.60 -2.65 -10.68
C LEU A 225 1.83 -3.15 -11.91
N PHE A 226 0.52 -2.92 -11.96
CA PHE A 226 -0.31 -3.41 -13.08
C PHE A 226 -0.31 -2.46 -14.27
N THR A 227 -0.22 -1.15 -14.07
CA THR A 227 -0.39 -0.15 -15.14
C THR A 227 0.92 0.54 -15.55
N ARG A 228 1.92 0.59 -14.68
CA ARG A 228 3.20 1.28 -14.89
C ARG A 228 4.38 0.52 -14.22
N PRO A 229 4.59 -0.78 -14.54
CA PRO A 229 5.57 -1.62 -13.84
C PRO A 229 7.03 -1.18 -14.02
N GLN A 230 7.32 -0.26 -14.94
CA GLN A 230 8.64 0.33 -15.14
C GLN A 230 9.03 1.37 -14.08
N LEU A 231 8.07 1.90 -13.31
CA LEU A 231 8.32 2.95 -12.32
C LEU A 231 9.15 2.45 -11.14
N PHE A 232 8.89 1.23 -10.70
CA PHE A 232 9.56 0.63 -9.55
C PHE A 232 9.92 -0.81 -9.86
N PRO A 233 11.19 -1.22 -9.66
CA PRO A 233 11.55 -2.63 -9.74
C PRO A 233 11.01 -3.44 -8.56
N ARG A 234 10.67 -2.80 -7.44
CA ARG A 234 10.27 -3.49 -6.20
C ARG A 234 9.03 -2.86 -5.57
N TYR A 235 8.13 -3.68 -5.06
CA TYR A 235 6.89 -3.26 -4.43
C TYR A 235 6.72 -3.98 -3.08
N ALA A 236 6.29 -3.25 -2.06
CA ALA A 236 5.93 -3.80 -0.76
C ALA A 236 4.53 -3.30 -0.36
N VAL A 237 3.53 -4.17 -0.50
CA VAL A 237 2.12 -3.79 -0.26
C VAL A 237 1.62 -4.44 1.01
N ALA A 238 1.10 -3.63 1.92
CA ALA A 238 0.61 -4.06 3.22
C ALA A 238 -0.91 -3.90 3.31
N ASP A 239 -1.60 -5.02 3.50
CA ASP A 239 -3.05 -5.11 3.64
C ASP A 239 -3.79 -4.26 2.58
N PRO A 240 -3.52 -4.49 1.27
CA PRO A 240 -4.04 -3.66 0.20
C PRO A 240 -5.57 -3.71 0.17
N SER A 241 -6.20 -2.57 -0.08
CA SER A 241 -7.66 -2.44 -0.11
C SER A 241 -8.27 -3.03 -1.39
N LEU A 242 -8.15 -4.36 -1.56
CA LEU A 242 -8.67 -5.07 -2.74
C LEU A 242 -10.18 -4.95 -2.91
N TRP A 243 -10.91 -4.68 -1.81
CA TRP A 243 -12.36 -4.47 -1.80
C TRP A 243 -12.80 -3.15 -2.44
N TRP A 244 -11.87 -2.23 -2.69
CA TRP A 244 -12.20 -0.91 -3.20
C TRP A 244 -12.95 -1.01 -4.54
N HIS A 245 -14.05 -0.26 -4.67
CA HIS A 245 -14.93 -0.23 -5.84
C HIS A 245 -15.31 -1.63 -6.35
N ASP A 246 -15.90 -2.42 -5.46
CA ASP A 246 -16.37 -3.79 -5.73
C ASP A 246 -15.30 -4.73 -6.32
N GLY A 247 -14.04 -4.53 -5.93
CA GLY A 247 -12.95 -5.37 -6.41
C GLY A 247 -12.28 -4.87 -7.70
N TYR A 248 -12.50 -3.62 -8.12
CA TYR A 248 -12.02 -3.10 -9.41
C TYR A 248 -10.53 -3.33 -9.68
N ILE A 249 -9.67 -3.34 -8.66
CA ILE A 249 -8.24 -3.64 -8.83
C ILE A 249 -7.98 -5.05 -9.38
N LEU A 250 -8.88 -6.01 -9.16
CA LEU A 250 -8.81 -7.37 -9.72
C LEU A 250 -9.10 -7.38 -11.23
N ASP A 251 -9.97 -6.47 -11.70
CA ASP A 251 -10.18 -6.26 -13.13
C ASP A 251 -8.95 -5.60 -13.77
N VAL A 252 -8.30 -4.65 -13.06
CA VAL A 252 -7.03 -4.07 -13.48
C VAL A 252 -5.93 -5.12 -13.54
N GLU A 253 -5.86 -6.04 -12.56
CA GLU A 253 -4.91 -7.16 -12.55
C GLU A 253 -5.06 -8.04 -13.80
N ALA A 254 -6.30 -8.36 -14.20
CA ALA A 254 -6.58 -9.17 -15.38
C ALA A 254 -6.09 -8.54 -16.70
N HIS A 255 -5.92 -7.21 -16.71
CA HIS A 255 -5.43 -6.43 -17.85
C HIS A 255 -4.04 -5.82 -17.59
N ALA A 256 -3.28 -6.37 -16.63
CA ALA A 256 -1.98 -5.85 -16.25
C ALA A 256 -1.00 -5.85 -17.43
N LYS A 257 -0.23 -4.77 -17.56
CA LYS A 257 0.84 -4.66 -18.56
C LYS A 257 1.93 -5.71 -18.32
N SER A 258 2.67 -6.06 -19.37
CA SER A 258 3.85 -6.92 -19.23
C SER A 258 4.91 -6.25 -18.35
N LEU A 259 5.60 -7.07 -17.54
CA LEU A 259 6.72 -6.59 -16.74
C LEU A 259 7.91 -6.23 -17.64
N PRO A 260 8.77 -5.26 -17.22
CA PRO A 260 9.95 -4.87 -17.99
C PRO A 260 10.86 -6.07 -18.30
N TRP A 261 11.18 -6.26 -19.58
CA TRP A 261 12.08 -7.35 -19.97
C TRP A 261 13.52 -7.09 -19.51
N GLY A 262 14.25 -8.14 -19.14
CA GLY A 262 15.65 -8.03 -18.69
C GLY A 262 15.82 -7.50 -17.26
N HIS A 263 14.74 -7.10 -16.59
CA HIS A 263 14.75 -6.67 -15.19
C HIS A 263 13.83 -7.58 -14.38
N ARG A 264 14.27 -7.93 -13.17
CA ARG A 264 13.45 -8.70 -12.23
C ARG A 264 12.56 -7.73 -11.46
N THR A 265 11.25 -7.94 -11.48
CA THR A 265 10.33 -7.22 -10.59
C THR A 265 10.14 -8.05 -9.32
N GLU A 266 10.19 -7.41 -8.15
CA GLU A 266 9.94 -8.07 -6.87
C GLU A 266 8.69 -7.49 -6.18
N LEU A 267 7.90 -8.35 -5.56
CA LEU A 267 6.68 -8.00 -4.85
C LEU A 267 6.64 -8.68 -3.48
N LEU A 268 6.67 -7.89 -2.41
CA LEU A 268 6.34 -8.31 -1.05
C LEU A 268 4.87 -7.99 -0.77
N VAL A 269 4.04 -9.02 -0.57
CA VAL A 269 2.65 -8.88 -0.13
C VAL A 269 2.54 -9.27 1.33
N MET A 270 2.02 -8.36 2.15
CA MET A 270 1.80 -8.57 3.57
C MET A 270 0.32 -8.39 3.89
N ALA A 271 -0.27 -9.25 4.72
CA ALA A 271 -1.65 -9.09 5.14
C ALA A 271 -1.87 -9.59 6.56
N GLY A 272 -2.73 -8.89 7.31
CA GLY A 272 -3.19 -9.35 8.61
C GLY A 272 -4.40 -10.28 8.45
N SER A 273 -4.49 -11.35 9.23
CA SER A 273 -5.64 -12.28 9.17
C SER A 273 -6.64 -12.10 10.32
N ALA A 274 -6.54 -11.08 11.16
CA ALA A 274 -7.54 -10.87 12.23
C ALA A 274 -8.97 -10.69 11.70
N GLY A 275 -9.13 -10.23 10.45
CA GLY A 275 -10.43 -10.14 9.77
C GLY A 275 -10.92 -11.48 9.19
N LEU A 276 -10.04 -12.46 8.99
CA LEU A 276 -10.39 -13.84 8.64
C LEU A 276 -10.91 -14.60 9.87
N GLU A 277 -10.35 -14.30 11.04
CA GLU A 277 -10.69 -14.96 12.33
C GLU A 277 -11.93 -14.36 13.00
N VAL A 278 -12.31 -13.12 12.65
CA VAL A 278 -13.48 -12.41 13.22
C VAL A 278 -14.52 -12.15 12.12
N GLN A 279 -14.95 -13.22 11.44
CA GLN A 279 -16.21 -13.21 10.69
C GLN A 279 -17.44 -13.37 11.59
N ASN A 280 -17.23 -13.67 12.88
CA ASN A 280 -18.25 -13.62 13.91
C ASN A 280 -17.94 -12.44 14.84
N GLU A 281 -18.95 -11.60 15.09
CA GLU A 281 -19.13 -10.77 16.29
C GLU A 281 -18.74 -9.27 16.29
N THR A 282 -19.79 -8.44 16.38
CA THR A 282 -20.00 -7.47 17.48
C THR A 282 -18.84 -6.57 17.92
N ARG A 283 -17.97 -6.12 17.01
CA ARG A 283 -17.03 -5.05 17.40
C ARG A 283 -17.82 -3.76 17.72
N ALA A 284 -17.74 -3.31 18.98
CA ALA A 284 -18.37 -2.09 19.46
C ALA A 284 -18.02 -0.92 18.52
N LEU A 285 -19.05 -0.14 18.17
CA LEU A 285 -18.88 1.08 17.39
C LEU A 285 -17.93 2.01 18.15
N ARG A 286 -17.00 2.66 17.44
CA ARG A 286 -16.23 3.74 18.07
C ARG A 286 -17.22 4.80 18.55
N PRO A 287 -17.12 5.30 19.80
CA PRO A 287 -17.97 6.38 20.26
C PRO A 287 -17.94 7.55 19.28
N GLY A 288 -19.10 8.07 18.88
CA GLY A 288 -19.23 9.22 17.97
C GLY A 288 -19.22 8.90 16.47
N LEU A 289 -19.13 7.63 16.06
CA LEU A 289 -19.35 7.24 14.65
C LEU A 289 -20.77 6.73 14.43
N ASP A 290 -21.40 7.22 13.37
CA ASP A 290 -22.72 6.74 12.93
C ASP A 290 -22.65 5.22 12.65
N PRO A 291 -23.47 4.40 13.36
CA PRO A 291 -23.61 2.97 13.09
C PRO A 291 -23.79 2.61 11.62
N ALA A 292 -24.58 3.40 10.88
CA ALA A 292 -24.89 3.15 9.48
C ALA A 292 -23.65 3.30 8.60
N LEU A 293 -22.82 4.31 8.88
CA LEU A 293 -21.55 4.52 8.19
C LEU A 293 -20.55 3.39 8.44
N VAL A 294 -20.55 2.83 9.65
CA VAL A 294 -19.70 1.68 9.98
C VAL A 294 -20.18 0.42 9.29
N LEU A 295 -21.49 0.17 9.28
CA LEU A 295 -22.07 -0.97 8.57
C LEU A 295 -21.81 -0.89 7.06
N ALA A 296 -22.05 0.27 6.45
CA ALA A 296 -21.75 0.48 5.03
C ALA A 296 -20.27 0.24 4.69
N ALA A 297 -19.34 0.67 5.56
CA ALA A 297 -17.92 0.37 5.39
C ALA A 297 -17.60 -1.13 5.52
N ARG A 298 -18.31 -1.87 6.38
CA ARG A 298 -18.17 -3.33 6.50
C ARG A 298 -18.70 -4.04 5.25
N GLU A 299 -19.85 -3.62 4.74
CA GLU A 299 -20.45 -4.19 3.54
C GLU A 299 -19.57 -3.97 2.30
N ARG A 300 -18.98 -2.78 2.12
CA ARG A 300 -17.99 -2.55 1.05
C ARG A 300 -16.82 -3.54 1.12
N ARG A 301 -16.34 -3.89 2.31
CA ARG A 301 -15.24 -4.85 2.49
C ARG A 301 -15.63 -6.29 2.16
N ARG A 302 -16.93 -6.63 2.18
CA ARG A 302 -17.44 -7.94 1.76
C ARG A 302 -17.52 -8.10 0.24
N ALA A 303 -17.21 -7.06 -0.53
CA ALA A 303 -17.25 -7.13 -1.99
C ALA A 303 -16.20 -8.08 -2.57
N VAL A 304 -15.15 -8.40 -1.81
CA VAL A 304 -14.18 -9.44 -2.15
C VAL A 304 -14.17 -10.54 -1.09
N PRO A 305 -13.84 -11.79 -1.47
CA PRO A 305 -13.67 -12.87 -0.51
C PRO A 305 -12.61 -12.55 0.55
N PRO A 306 -12.72 -13.12 1.76
CA PRO A 306 -11.76 -12.88 2.83
C PRO A 306 -10.32 -13.33 2.45
N ASP A 307 -10.21 -14.34 1.60
CA ASP A 307 -8.96 -14.87 1.06
C ASP A 307 -8.52 -14.18 -0.25
N ALA A 308 -9.08 -13.01 -0.60
CA ALA A 308 -8.72 -12.29 -1.82
C ALA A 308 -7.22 -11.93 -1.90
N THR A 309 -6.62 -11.48 -0.79
CA THR A 309 -5.20 -11.13 -0.75
C THR A 309 -4.27 -12.33 -0.92
N PRO A 310 -4.44 -13.47 -0.21
CA PRO A 310 -3.63 -14.65 -0.48
C PRO A 310 -3.84 -15.21 -1.90
N ARG A 311 -5.07 -15.17 -2.45
CA ARG A 311 -5.31 -15.56 -3.85
C ARG A 311 -4.62 -14.64 -4.85
N LEU A 312 -4.58 -13.33 -4.59
CA LEU A 312 -3.81 -12.39 -5.42
C LEU A 312 -2.32 -12.70 -5.34
N ALA A 313 -1.79 -12.96 -4.14
CA ALA A 313 -0.39 -13.36 -3.97
C ALA A 313 -0.07 -14.63 -4.78
N GLU A 314 -0.92 -15.65 -4.74
CA GLU A 314 -0.75 -16.88 -5.55
C GLU A 314 -0.69 -16.58 -7.05
N ARG A 315 -1.65 -15.80 -7.58
CA ARG A 315 -1.65 -15.41 -9.01
C ARG A 315 -0.40 -14.63 -9.39
N GLN A 316 0.04 -13.70 -8.55
CA GLN A 316 1.26 -12.93 -8.80
C GLN A 316 2.52 -13.80 -8.69
N GLY A 317 2.54 -14.81 -7.81
CA GLY A 317 3.63 -15.80 -7.75
C GLY A 317 3.77 -16.65 -9.01
N ALA A 318 2.69 -16.80 -9.79
CA ALA A 318 2.72 -17.48 -11.09
C ALA A 318 3.06 -16.53 -12.27
N ARG A 319 3.16 -15.21 -12.04
CA ARG A 319 3.41 -14.22 -13.10
C ARG A 319 4.87 -14.25 -13.54
N ARG A 320 5.10 -14.56 -14.81
CA ARG A 320 6.45 -14.60 -15.39
C ARG A 320 7.17 -13.27 -15.23
N GLY A 321 8.40 -13.31 -14.70
CA GLY A 321 9.24 -12.13 -14.46
C GLY A 321 8.99 -11.43 -13.12
N LEU A 322 8.05 -11.95 -12.32
CA LEU A 322 7.76 -11.45 -10.97
C LEU A 322 8.28 -12.42 -9.91
N ASP A 323 8.98 -11.86 -8.94
CA ASP A 323 9.41 -12.52 -7.73
C ASP A 323 8.50 -12.14 -6.57
N MET A 324 7.66 -13.07 -6.12
CA MET A 324 6.63 -12.78 -5.13
C MET A 324 6.98 -13.39 -3.77
N ILE A 325 6.92 -12.56 -2.71
CA ILE A 325 7.05 -12.97 -1.31
C ILE A 325 5.71 -12.71 -0.62
N TRP A 326 5.07 -13.78 -0.16
CA TRP A 326 3.88 -13.70 0.70
C TRP A 326 4.29 -13.77 2.17
N LYS A 327 3.88 -12.77 2.96
CA LYS A 327 4.17 -12.70 4.40
C LYS A 327 2.88 -12.42 5.20
N PRO A 328 2.18 -13.48 5.67
CA PRO A 328 0.98 -13.30 6.49
C PRO A 328 1.34 -12.88 7.92
N PHE A 329 0.43 -12.16 8.56
CA PHE A 329 0.53 -11.71 9.94
C PHE A 329 -0.73 -12.14 10.73
N PRO A 330 -0.75 -13.39 11.25
CA PRO A 330 -1.89 -13.89 11.99
C PRO A 330 -2.26 -13.03 13.21
N GLY A 331 -3.55 -12.84 13.45
CA GLY A 331 -4.05 -12.03 14.58
C GLY A 331 -3.84 -10.51 14.46
N ILE A 332 -3.17 -10.02 13.41
CA ILE A 332 -2.97 -8.57 13.22
C ILE A 332 -4.15 -7.96 12.45
N GLY A 333 -4.73 -6.88 12.99
CA GLY A 333 -5.80 -6.12 12.35
C GLY A 333 -5.33 -5.05 11.37
N HIS A 334 -6.24 -4.51 10.57
CA HIS A 334 -5.95 -3.56 9.49
C HIS A 334 -5.12 -2.33 9.90
N GLY A 335 -5.46 -1.68 11.03
CA GLY A 335 -4.71 -0.51 11.53
C GLY A 335 -3.28 -0.87 11.97
N PRO A 336 -3.12 -1.83 12.91
CA PRO A 336 -1.82 -2.33 13.35
C PRO A 336 -0.91 -2.83 12.21
N MET A 337 -1.48 -3.36 11.12
CA MET A 337 -0.70 -3.80 9.95
C MET A 337 0.22 -2.72 9.37
N ARG A 338 -0.13 -1.43 9.50
CA ARG A 338 0.72 -0.34 9.00
C ARG A 338 2.11 -0.36 9.63
N PRO A 339 2.29 -0.11 10.94
CA PRO A 339 3.62 -0.18 11.56
C PRO A 339 4.20 -1.60 11.56
N THR A 340 3.38 -2.66 11.68
CA THR A 340 3.86 -4.05 11.62
C THR A 340 4.54 -4.39 10.29
N SER A 341 4.08 -3.79 9.19
CA SER A 341 4.66 -4.01 7.86
C SER A 341 5.97 -3.25 7.61
N ILE A 342 6.38 -2.31 8.47
CA ILE A 342 7.57 -1.48 8.24
C ILE A 342 8.87 -2.26 8.39
N PRO A 343 9.17 -2.97 9.51
CA PRO A 343 10.40 -3.75 9.63
C PRO A 343 10.68 -4.73 8.47
N PRO A 344 9.73 -5.60 8.04
CA PRO A 344 9.97 -6.48 6.90
C PRO A 344 10.14 -5.72 5.58
N THR A 345 9.53 -4.53 5.44
CA THR A 345 9.74 -3.66 4.29
C THR A 345 11.14 -3.06 4.27
N LEU A 346 11.66 -2.63 5.42
CA LEU A 346 13.03 -2.11 5.53
C LEU A 346 14.05 -3.19 5.13
N GLU A 347 13.88 -4.40 5.64
CA GLU A 347 14.72 -5.55 5.26
C GLU A 347 14.57 -5.92 3.78
N PHE A 348 13.37 -5.83 3.23
CA PHE A 348 13.14 -6.06 1.79
C PHE A 348 13.79 -4.99 0.91
N ALA A 349 13.68 -3.72 1.28
CA ALA A 349 14.21 -2.62 0.50
C ALA A 349 15.74 -2.46 0.60
N ALA A 350 16.34 -2.86 1.73
CA ALA A 350 17.78 -2.73 1.94
C ALA A 350 18.62 -3.78 1.20
N ARG A 351 17.99 -4.85 0.71
CA ARG A 351 18.63 -5.92 -0.09
C ARG A 351 19.25 -5.42 -1.39
#